data_AF-A0A963M7R4-F1
#
_entry.id   AF-A0A963M7R4-F1
#
_cell.length_a   1.000
_cell.length_b   1.000
_cell.length_c   1.000
_cell.angle_alpha   90.00
_cell.angle_beta   90.00
_cell.angle_gamma   90.00
#
_symmetry.space_group_name_H-M   'P 1'
#
loop_
_entity.id
_entity.type
_entity.pdbx_description
1 polymer ?
#
loop_
_entity_poly.entity_id
_entity_poly.type
_entity_poly.pdbx_seq_one_letter_code
_entity_poly.pdbx_strand_id
1 'polypeptide(L)' 'AGISSGGACWVAQQIAAREQGATIVFVVCDRGDRYLSTGVFPA' A
#
# COMPACT_ATOMS: atom_id res chain seq x y z
N ALA A 1 -2.01 -1.47 -7.46
CA ALA A 1 -2.69 -0.42 -6.70
C ALA A 1 -1.96 0.90 -6.91
N GLY A 2 -2.58 2.05 -6.64
CA GLY A 2 -1.88 3.33 -6.69
C GLY A 2 -0.87 3.52 -5.57
N ILE A 3 -0.09 4.59 -5.69
CA ILE A 3 1.08 4.88 -4.83
C ILE A 3 0.67 5.04 -3.36
N SER A 4 -0.45 5.73 -3.08
CA SER A 4 -0.94 5.92 -1.71
C SER A 4 -1.30 4.60 -1.01
N SER A 5 -1.80 3.62 -1.77
CA SER A 5 -2.11 2.29 -1.26
C SER A 5 -0.83 1.53 -0.87
N GLY A 6 0.25 1.70 -1.64
CA GLY A 6 1.57 1.17 -1.30
C GLY A 6 2.14 1.80 -0.03
N GLY A 7 2.02 3.12 0.10
CA GLY A 7 2.42 3.84 1.32
C GLY A 7 1.63 3.40 2.56
N ALA A 8 0.31 3.23 2.43
CA ALA A 8 -0.54 2.74 3.50
C ALA A 8 -0.16 1.30 3.93
N CYS A 9 0.14 0.42 2.96
CA CYS A 9 0.64 -0.92 3.23
C CYS A 9 1.98 -0.88 3.99
N TRP A 10 2.92 -0.04 3.54
CA TRP A 10 4.23 0.09 4.18
C TRP A 10 4.09 0.49 5.66
N VAL A 11 3.25 1.50 5.95
CA VAL A 11 2.96 1.91 7.34
C VAL A 11 2.30 0.79 8.12
N ALA A 12 1.31 0.10 7.54
CA ALA A 12 0.65 -1.04 8.19
C ALA A 12 1.64 -2.14 8.58
N GLN A 13 2.64 -2.43 7.72
CA GLN A 13 3.71 -3.38 8.05
C GLN A 13 4.60 -2.88 9.19
N GLN A 14 4.93 -1.58 9.26
CA GLN A 14 5.68 -1.04 10.40
C GLN A 14 4.91 -1.16 11.71
N ILE A 15 3.58 -0.99 11.69
CA ILE A 15 2.70 -1.20 12.85
C ILE A 15 2.67 -2.69 13.22
N ALA A 16 2.56 -3.58 12.23
CA ALA A 16 2.53 -5.02 12.45
C ALA A 16 3.84 -5.58 13.04
N ALA A 17 4.97 -4.92 12.79
CA ALA A 17 6.26 -5.30 13.36
C ALA A 17 6.40 -4.94 14.86
N ARG A 18 5.65 -3.93 15.34
CA ARG A 18 5.74 -3.46 16.74
C ARG A 18 4.62 -4.00 17.64
N GLU A 19 3.42 -4.18 17.11
CA GLU A 19 2.26 -4.62 17.89
C GLU A 19 2.10 -6.15 17.88
N GLN A 20 1.68 -6.74 19.00
CA GLN A 20 1.42 -8.18 19.11
C GLN A 20 -0.07 -8.45 19.30
N GLY A 21 -0.63 -9.43 18.57
CA GLY A 21 -2.03 -9.83 18.70
C GLY A 21 -3.05 -8.86 18.08
N ALA A 22 -2.60 -7.84 17.34
CA ALA A 22 -3.47 -6.87 16.69
C ALA A 22 -3.91 -7.33 15.30
N THR A 23 -5.16 -7.02 14.92
CA THR A 23 -5.62 -7.08 13.52
C THR A 23 -5.48 -5.69 12.90
N ILE A 24 -4.58 -5.57 11.92
CA ILE A 24 -4.27 -4.28 11.28
C ILE A 24 -4.90 -4.24 9.90
N VAL A 25 -5.63 -3.16 9.61
CA VAL A 25 -6.29 -2.92 8.32
C VAL A 25 -5.79 -1.60 7.76
N PHE A 26 -5.58 -1.56 6.44
CA PHE A 26 -5.32 -0.33 5.70
C PHE A 26 -6.18 -0.27 4.44
N VAL A 27 -6.39 0.94 3.91
CA VAL A 27 -7.24 1.16 2.74
C VAL A 27 -6.40 1.14 1.47
N VAL A 28 -6.86 0.35 0.49
CA VAL A 28 -6.41 0.44 -0.90
C VAL A 28 -7.28 1.48 -1.60
N CYS A 29 -6.73 2.66 -1.86
CA CYS A 29 -7.50 3.83 -2.33
C CYS A 29 -8.00 3.68 -3.78
N ASP A 30 -7.25 2.96 -4.62
CA ASP A 30 -7.58 2.75 -6.03
C ASP A 30 -6.86 1.54 -6.64
N ARG A 31 -7.29 1.16 -7.83
CA ARG A 31 -6.54 0.24 -8.69
C ARG A 31 -5.36 0.95 -9.35
N GLY A 32 -4.40 0.16 -9.83
CA GLY A 32 -3.15 0.65 -10.42
C GLY A 32 -3.25 1.11 -11.88
N ASP A 33 -4.37 0.85 -12.57
CA ASP A 33 -4.51 0.99 -14.02
C ASP A 33 -4.15 2.41 -14.52
N ARG A 34 -4.60 3.44 -13.79
CA ARG A 34 -4.32 4.85 -14.11
C ARG A 34 -2.85 5.24 -14.00
N TYR A 35 -2.02 4.40 -13.37
CA TYR A 35 -0.61 4.67 -13.13
C TYR A 35 0.32 3.94 -14.10
N LEU A 36 -0.20 3.07 -14.98
CA LEU A 36 0.61 2.32 -15.95
C LEU A 36 1.40 3.25 -16.89
N SER A 37 0.86 4.41 -17.25
CA SER A 37 1.52 5.38 -18.13
C SER A 37 2.47 6.34 -17.42
N THR A 38 2.63 6.22 -16.10
CA THR A 38 3.41 7.17 -15.29
C THR A 38 4.87 6.78 -15.10
N GLY A 39 5.28 5.60 -15.61
CA GLY A 39 6.62 5.05 -15.41
C GLY A 39 6.87 4.47 -14.01
N VAL A 40 5.86 4.46 -13.13
CA VAL A 40 5.92 3.83 -11.80
C VAL A 40 5.99 2.30 -11.88
N PHE A 41 5.38 1.71 -12.91
CA PHE A 41 5.41 0.27 -13.13
C PHE A 41 6.50 -0.09 -14.15
N PRO A 42 7.19 -1.24 -13.96
CA PRO A 42 8.08 -1.78 -14.99
C PRO A 42 7.33 -2.01 -16.30
N ALA A 43 8.04 -1.82 -17.42
CA ALA A 43 7.55 -2.11 -18.76
C ALA A 43 7.64 -3.61 -19.08
#